data_AF-A0A4R8I1B3-F1
#
_entry.id   AF-A0A4R8I1B3-F1
#
_cell.length_a   1.000
_cell.length_b   1.000
_cell.length_c   1.000
_cell.angle_alpha   90.00
_cell.angle_beta   90.00
_cell.angle_gamma   90.00
#
_symmetry.space_group_name_H-M   'P 1'
#
loop_
_entity.id
_entity.type
_entity.pdbx_description
1 polymer ?
#
loop_
_entity_poly.entity_id
_entity_poly.type
_entity_poly.pdbx_seq_one_letter_code
_entity_poly.pdbx_strand_id
1 'polypeptide(L)'
;MAQSWAIQPGPGLGDTAGMSRPSHKPVVTVSEQLESLLGYPWPFPGRPAKHDLATWTVTDDWPERVPVTEAEVEVFERWFADLLDELFGSAP
;
A
#
# COMPACT_ATOMS: atom_id res chain seq x y z
N MET A 1 -24.45 -59.56 -22.62
CA MET A 1 -23.42 -60.57 -22.26
C MET A 1 -22.09 -59.84 -22.08
N ALA A 2 -21.41 -60.15 -20.98
CA ALA A 2 -19.99 -59.90 -20.67
C ALA A 2 -19.06 -60.06 -21.90
N GLN A 3 -17.85 -59.51 -22.06
CA GLN A 3 -16.83 -58.78 -21.27
C GLN A 3 -15.74 -58.36 -22.31
N SER A 4 -14.91 -57.35 -22.05
CA SER A 4 -13.44 -57.49 -22.07
C SER A 4 -12.74 -56.11 -22.10
N TRP A 5 -12.04 -55.83 -21.00
CA TRP A 5 -11.05 -54.77 -20.85
C TRP A 5 -9.68 -55.36 -21.24
N ALA A 6 -8.96 -54.69 -22.13
CA ALA A 6 -7.54 -54.94 -22.36
C ALA A 6 -6.83 -53.60 -22.62
N ILE A 7 -6.00 -53.22 -21.65
CA ILE A 7 -5.02 -52.13 -21.75
C ILE A 7 -4.03 -52.49 -22.86
N GLN A 8 -3.67 -51.52 -23.70
CA GLN A 8 -2.45 -51.58 -24.51
C GLN A 8 -1.53 -50.42 -24.11
N PRO A 9 -0.27 -50.69 -23.72
CA PRO A 9 0.71 -49.64 -23.43
C PRO A 9 1.21 -49.03 -24.75
N GLY A 10 1.11 -47.71 -24.88
CA GLY A 10 1.68 -46.98 -26.03
C GLY A 10 3.22 -46.92 -25.95
N PRO A 11 3.94 -47.09 -27.06
CA PRO A 11 5.39 -46.95 -27.08
C PRO A 11 5.79 -45.48 -27.30
N GLY A 12 6.95 -45.09 -26.78
CA GLY A 12 7.68 -43.92 -27.27
C GLY A 12 8.10 -42.96 -26.18
N LEU A 13 9.17 -43.32 -25.46
CA LEU A 13 10.06 -42.40 -24.79
C LEU A 13 10.64 -41.45 -25.84
N GLY A 14 9.98 -40.31 -26.04
CA GLY A 14 10.42 -39.23 -26.91
C GLY A 14 10.96 -38.08 -26.08
N ASP A 15 12.29 -37.97 -26.04
CA ASP A 15 13.10 -36.76 -25.89
C ASP A 15 12.39 -35.52 -25.33
N THR A 16 12.37 -35.36 -24.01
CA THR A 16 12.17 -34.05 -23.40
C THR A 16 13.51 -33.31 -23.41
N ALA A 17 13.86 -32.82 -24.60
CA ALA A 17 14.85 -31.78 -24.78
C ALA A 17 14.64 -30.69 -23.71
N GLY A 18 15.72 -30.32 -23.04
CA GLY A 18 15.70 -29.38 -21.93
C GLY A 18 14.98 -28.08 -22.28
N MET A 19 13.73 -27.95 -21.88
CA MET A 19 13.11 -26.64 -21.69
C MET A 19 13.81 -26.00 -20.50
N SER A 20 14.92 -25.31 -20.77
CA SER A 20 15.43 -24.27 -19.89
C SER A 20 14.27 -23.32 -19.61
N ARG A 21 13.63 -23.49 -18.45
CA ARG A 21 12.69 -22.50 -17.93
C ARG A 21 13.43 -21.17 -17.97
N PRO A 22 12.88 -20.12 -18.61
CA PRO A 22 13.50 -18.81 -18.55
C PRO A 22 13.71 -18.51 -17.07
N SER A 23 14.97 -18.30 -16.69
CA SER A 23 15.35 -17.93 -15.33
C SER A 23 14.64 -16.62 -15.04
N HIS A 24 13.45 -16.71 -14.45
CA HIS A 24 12.75 -15.56 -13.90
C HIS A 24 13.68 -15.08 -12.79
N LYS A 25 14.50 -14.07 -13.09
CA LYS A 25 15.28 -13.41 -12.05
C LYS A 25 14.25 -13.03 -10.99
N PRO A 26 14.39 -13.47 -9.73
CA PRO A 26 13.46 -13.06 -8.70
C PRO A 26 13.44 -11.53 -8.72
N VAL A 27 12.26 -10.96 -8.92
CA VAL A 27 12.09 -9.51 -8.82
C VAL A 27 12.35 -9.23 -7.36
N VAL A 28 13.51 -8.65 -7.05
CA VAL A 28 13.88 -8.31 -5.69
C VAL A 28 12.82 -7.35 -5.18
N THR A 29 12.11 -7.77 -4.16
CA THR A 29 11.08 -6.97 -3.52
C THR A 29 11.73 -5.76 -2.86
N VAL A 30 10.99 -4.67 -2.71
CA VAL A 30 11.45 -3.48 -2.00
C VAL A 30 11.92 -3.84 -0.57
N SER A 31 11.27 -4.83 0.04
CA SER A 31 11.67 -5.37 1.35
C SER A 31 13.08 -5.98 1.32
N GLU A 32 13.37 -6.86 0.37
CA GLU A 32 14.69 -7.50 0.23
C GLU A 32 15.79 -6.48 -0.13
N GLN A 33 15.48 -5.46 -0.93
CA GLN A 33 16.43 -4.37 -1.21
C GLN A 33 16.76 -3.58 0.06
N LEU A 34 15.76 -3.33 0.91
CA LEU A 34 15.93 -2.60 2.16
C LEU A 34 16.75 -3.40 3.17
N GLU A 35 16.53 -4.72 3.28
CA GLU A 35 17.35 -5.59 4.14
C GLU A 35 18.82 -5.60 3.74
N SER A 36 19.10 -5.61 2.43
CA SER A 36 20.47 -5.53 1.89
C SER A 36 21.16 -4.20 2.24
N LEU A 37 20.42 -3.08 2.20
CA LEU A 37 20.95 -1.76 2.57
C LEU A 37 21.19 -1.62 4.08
N LEU A 38 20.30 -2.17 4.90
CA LEU A 38 20.36 -2.02 6.35
C LEU A 38 21.35 -3.01 7.00
N GLY A 39 21.52 -4.20 6.44
CA GLY A 39 22.36 -5.26 7.02
C GLY A 39 21.72 -6.00 8.20
N TYR A 40 20.41 -5.83 8.40
CA TYR A 40 19.60 -6.51 9.42
C TYR A 40 18.14 -6.62 8.94
N PRO A 41 17.35 -7.60 9.43
CA PRO A 41 16.05 -7.96 8.84
C PRO A 41 14.96 -6.91 9.02
N TRP A 42 14.04 -6.81 8.04
CA TRP A 42 12.89 -5.91 8.02
C TRP A 42 11.57 -6.68 7.78
N PRO A 43 10.45 -6.35 8.45
CA PRO A 43 10.27 -5.25 9.39
C PRO A 43 10.91 -5.52 10.74
N PHE A 44 11.31 -4.46 11.43
CA PHE A 44 11.93 -4.58 12.75
C PHE A 44 11.03 -5.37 13.70
N PRO A 45 11.57 -6.40 14.37
CA PRO A 45 10.86 -7.11 15.43
C PRO A 45 10.35 -6.09 16.46
N GLY A 46 9.06 -6.16 16.79
CA GLY A 46 8.44 -5.23 17.73
C GLY A 46 7.94 -3.93 17.11
N ARG A 47 7.95 -3.73 15.78
CA ARG A 47 7.17 -2.64 15.19
C ARG A 47 5.68 -2.98 15.34
N PRO A 48 4.89 -2.16 16.07
CA PRO A 48 3.45 -2.33 16.11
C PRO A 48 2.91 -2.33 14.67
N ALA A 49 1.87 -3.12 14.41
CA ALA A 49 1.14 -3.04 13.15
C ALA A 49 0.69 -1.58 12.98
N LYS A 50 1.36 -0.85 12.09
CA LYS A 50 1.36 0.62 12.04
C LYS A 50 0.00 1.23 11.63
N HIS A 51 -1.04 0.40 11.56
CA HIS A 51 -2.34 0.69 10.96
C HIS A 51 -3.52 0.46 11.91
N ASP A 52 -3.29 0.03 13.15
CA ASP A 52 -4.37 0.07 14.13
C ASP A 52 -4.57 1.51 14.61
N LEU A 53 -5.53 2.21 13.98
CA LEU A 53 -5.87 3.59 14.34
C LEU A 53 -6.28 3.71 15.82
N ALA A 54 -6.75 2.64 16.46
CA ALA A 54 -7.07 2.65 17.88
C ALA A 54 -5.82 2.81 18.78
N THR A 55 -4.62 2.58 18.24
CA THR A 55 -3.35 2.78 18.95
C THR A 55 -2.75 4.18 18.74
N TRP A 56 -3.34 5.01 17.89
CA TRP A 56 -2.86 6.37 17.65
C TRP A 56 -3.39 7.32 18.72
N THR A 57 -2.48 8.06 19.36
CA THR A 57 -2.82 9.17 20.22
C THR A 57 -2.85 10.45 19.39
N VAL A 58 -4.02 11.09 19.30
CA VAL A 58 -4.15 12.43 18.72
C VAL A 58 -3.94 13.44 19.83
N THR A 59 -2.84 14.19 19.76
CA THR A 59 -2.54 15.32 20.65
C THR A 59 -2.70 16.61 19.88
N ASP A 60 -3.36 17.59 20.50
CA ASP A 60 -3.44 18.95 19.97
C ASP A 60 -2.30 19.76 20.59
N ASP A 61 -1.12 19.66 19.99
CA ASP A 61 0.11 20.34 20.46
C ASP A 61 0.23 21.78 19.94
N TRP A 62 -0.90 22.42 19.61
CA TRP A 62 -0.91 23.76 19.06
C TRP A 62 -0.67 24.81 20.14
N PRO A 63 0.01 25.92 19.83
CA PRO A 63 0.14 27.04 20.75
C PRO A 63 -1.23 27.65 21.03
N GLU A 64 -1.37 28.32 22.18
CA GLU A 64 -2.60 29.03 22.57
C GLU A 64 -3.11 29.97 21.46
N ARG A 65 -2.19 30.53 20.68
CA ARG A 65 -2.50 31.24 19.43
C ARG A 65 -1.61 30.74 18.30
N VAL A 66 -2.23 30.24 17.25
CA VAL A 66 -1.55 29.88 16.00
C VAL A 66 -1.24 31.18 15.25
N PRO A 67 0.03 31.48 14.95
CA PRO A 67 0.36 32.64 14.15
C PRO A 67 -0.11 32.40 12.71
N VAL A 68 -0.97 33.28 12.22
CA VAL A 68 -1.43 33.35 10.83
C VAL A 68 -1.19 34.75 10.30
N THR A 69 -0.79 34.85 9.04
CA THR A 69 -0.58 36.12 8.34
C THR A 69 -1.85 36.58 7.64
N GLU A 70 -1.95 37.87 7.34
CA GLU A 70 -3.11 38.41 6.61
C GLU A 70 -3.31 37.74 5.25
N ALA A 71 -2.21 37.51 4.52
CA ALA A 71 -2.24 36.82 3.23
C ALA A 71 -2.75 35.37 3.35
N GLU A 72 -2.47 34.68 4.46
CA GLU A 72 -3.04 33.36 4.71
C GLU A 72 -4.53 33.46 5.02
N VAL A 73 -4.94 34.42 5.85
CA VAL A 73 -6.35 34.68 6.16
C VAL A 73 -7.15 34.95 4.89
N GLU A 74 -6.66 35.80 3.98
CA GLU A 74 -7.31 36.08 2.69
C GLU A 74 -7.51 34.81 1.84
N VAL A 75 -6.56 33.88 1.86
CA VAL A 75 -6.68 32.61 1.14
C VAL A 75 -7.76 31.74 1.76
N PHE A 76 -7.83 31.69 3.09
CA PHE A 76 -8.89 30.97 3.80
C PHE A 76 -10.26 31.60 3.52
N GLU A 77 -10.42 32.90 3.68
CA GLU A 77 -11.68 33.60 3.46
C GLU A 77 -12.17 33.44 2.02
N ARG A 78 -11.28 33.55 1.03
CA ARG A 78 -11.66 33.36 -0.37
C ARG A 78 -12.09 31.93 -0.69
N TRP A 79 -11.48 30.92 -0.07
CA TRP A 79 -11.88 29.52 -0.27
C TRP A 79 -13.23 29.23 0.36
N PHE A 80 -13.52 29.84 1.51
CA PHE A 80 -14.77 29.66 2.25
C PHE A 80 -15.83 30.73 1.93
N ALA A 81 -15.59 31.63 0.97
CA ALA A 81 -16.41 32.82 0.74
C ALA A 81 -17.91 32.50 0.61
N ASP A 82 -18.25 31.52 -0.24
CA ASP A 82 -19.65 31.11 -0.45
C ASP A 82 -20.31 30.59 0.84
N LEU A 83 -19.56 29.83 1.66
CA LEU A 83 -20.04 29.31 2.95
C LEU A 83 -20.20 30.45 3.98
N LEU A 84 -19.25 31.39 4.01
CA LEU A 84 -19.29 32.54 4.91
C LEU A 84 -20.45 33.47 4.53
N ASP A 85 -20.69 33.68 3.25
CA ASP A 85 -21.82 34.45 2.74
C ASP A 85 -23.16 33.74 3.03
N GLU A 86 -23.22 32.40 2.98
CA GLU A 86 -24.40 31.66 3.43
C GLU A 86 -24.64 31.80 4.94
N LEU A 87 -23.57 31.70 5.73
CA LEU A 87 -23.63 31.68 7.20
C LEU A 87 -23.85 33.08 7.81
N PHE A 88 -23.34 34.13 7.14
CA PHE A 88 -23.30 35.51 7.65
C PHE A 88 -23.87 36.55 6.69
N GLY A 89 -24.08 36.23 5.41
CA GLY A 89 -24.53 37.17 4.37
C GLY A 89 -26.03 37.50 4.41
N SER A 90 -26.79 36.91 5.34
CA SER A 90 -28.12 37.40 5.70
C SER A 90 -28.05 38.19 7.01
N ALA A 91 -27.63 39.45 6.90
CA ALA A 91 -27.96 40.51 7.84
C ALA A 91 -28.90 41.52 7.13
N PRO A 92 -29.88 42.13 7.82
CA PRO A 92 -30.92 42.98 7.21
C PRO A 92 -30.39 44.21 6.46
#